data_AF-A0A0K2RRU3-F1
#
_entry.id   AF-A0A0K2RRU3-F1
#
_cell.length_a   1.000
_cell.length_b   1.000
_cell.length_c   1.000
_cell.angle_alpha   90.00
_cell.angle_beta   90.00
_cell.angle_gamma   90.00
#
_symmetry.space_group_name_H-M   'P 1'
#
loop_
_entity.id
_entity.type
_entity.pdbx_description
1 polymer ?
#
loop_
_entity_poly.entity_id
_entity_poly.type
_entity_poly.pdbx_seq_one_letter_code
_entity_poly.pdbx_strand_id
1 'polypeptide(L)'
;MPIVPTLINIATFPDIAKQAETKFPRYAAHMIALWEGRHERVLEAFDAGVRVYAGTDAGSVIKHGRIGEEILELQRAGLPAAAALDAACWSAREWLGADGISEGASADVVLYAKDPERP
;
A
#
# COMPACT_ATOMS: atom_id res chain seq x y z
N MET A 1 -16.11 0.59 4.71
CA MET A 1 -15.10 1.66 4.88
C MET A 1 -13.84 1.19 4.16
N PRO A 2 -13.21 2.00 3.29
CA PRO A 2 -11.97 1.60 2.63
C PRO A 2 -10.77 1.59 3.59
N ILE A 3 -9.68 0.92 3.22
CA ILE A 3 -8.42 0.90 3.96
C ILE A 3 -7.24 1.36 3.10
N VAL A 4 -6.22 1.92 3.75
CA VAL A 4 -4.92 2.26 3.17
C VAL A 4 -3.84 1.55 4.01
N PRO A 5 -3.32 0.39 3.57
CA PRO A 5 -2.52 -0.49 4.44
C PRO A 5 -1.14 0.05 4.84
N THR A 6 -0.47 0.80 3.99
CA THR A 6 0.91 1.30 4.23
C THR A 6 1.91 0.18 4.48
N LEU A 7 1.87 -0.88 3.65
CA LEU A 7 2.68 -2.08 3.78
C LEU A 7 4.19 -1.77 3.81
N ILE A 8 4.66 -0.78 3.03
CA ILE A 8 6.08 -0.39 3.06
C ILE A 8 6.48 0.28 4.38
N ASN A 9 5.53 0.92 5.08
CA ASN A 9 5.76 1.45 6.43
C ASN A 9 5.81 0.31 7.45
N ILE A 10 4.86 -0.62 7.38
CA ILE A 10 4.84 -1.81 8.24
C ILE A 10 6.11 -2.65 8.04
N ALA A 11 6.70 -2.67 6.84
CA ALA A 11 7.97 -3.34 6.57
C ALA A 11 9.14 -2.84 7.44
N THR A 12 9.05 -1.64 8.02
CA THR A 12 10.07 -1.08 8.95
C THR A 12 9.90 -1.54 10.41
N PHE A 13 8.77 -2.18 10.74
CA PHE A 13 8.42 -2.51 12.12
C PHE A 13 9.43 -3.42 12.83
N PRO A 14 10.12 -4.39 12.18
CA PRO A 14 11.17 -5.17 12.84
C PRO A 14 12.32 -4.32 13.40
N ASP A 15 12.73 -3.28 12.67
CA ASP A 15 13.80 -2.39 13.12
C ASP A 15 13.35 -1.54 14.31
N ILE A 16 12.09 -1.07 14.29
CA ILE A 16 11.48 -0.33 15.40
C ILE A 16 11.34 -1.24 16.64
N ALA A 17 10.90 -2.48 16.45
CA ALA A 17 10.74 -3.46 17.51
C ALA A 17 12.08 -3.76 18.20
N LYS A 18 13.14 -3.97 17.41
CA LYS A 18 14.50 -4.21 17.92
C LYS A 18 15.01 -3.06 18.80
N GLN A 19 14.72 -1.82 18.44
CA GLN A 19 15.13 -0.65 19.24
C GLN A 19 14.34 -0.54 20.56
N ALA A 20 13.09 -1.01 20.57
CA ALA A 20 12.20 -0.91 21.72
C ALA A 20 12.28 -2.12 22.68
N GLU A 21 12.85 -3.25 22.24
CA GLU A 21 12.76 -4.55 22.92
C GLU A 21 13.12 -4.52 24.41
N THR A 22 14.26 -3.91 24.77
CA THR A 22 14.73 -3.86 26.17
C THR A 22 13.81 -3.05 27.09
N LYS A 23 13.20 -1.97 26.57
CA LYS A 23 12.41 -1.03 27.38
C LYS A 23 10.91 -1.30 27.32
N PHE A 24 10.42 -1.83 26.20
CA PHE A 24 9.01 -2.03 25.90
C PHE A 24 8.77 -3.38 25.18
N PRO A 25 9.02 -4.53 25.85
CA PRO A 25 8.99 -5.85 25.21
C PRO A 25 7.62 -6.22 24.63
N ARG A 26 6.52 -5.85 25.30
CA ARG A 26 5.16 -6.09 24.78
C ARG A 26 4.87 -5.32 23.50
N TYR A 27 5.38 -4.09 23.39
CA TYR A 27 5.25 -3.28 22.18
C TYR A 27 6.07 -3.88 21.04
N ALA A 28 7.33 -4.27 21.31
CA ALA A 28 8.17 -4.93 20.32
C ALA A 28 7.52 -6.22 19.77
N ALA A 29 7.00 -7.08 20.65
CA ALA A 29 6.28 -8.29 20.24
C ALA A 29 5.03 -7.98 19.39
N HIS A 30 4.29 -6.92 19.73
CA HIS A 30 3.14 -6.50 18.94
C HIS A 30 3.53 -6.01 17.53
N MET A 31 4.58 -5.21 17.42
CA MET A 31 5.10 -4.72 16.13
C MET A 31 5.53 -5.87 15.21
N ILE A 32 6.17 -6.91 15.76
CA ILE A 32 6.51 -8.13 15.02
C ILE A 32 5.24 -8.85 14.55
N ALA A 33 4.25 -9.05 15.43
CA ALA A 33 3.00 -9.71 15.05
C ALA A 33 2.17 -8.92 14.00
N LEU A 34 2.30 -7.59 13.98
CA LEU A 34 1.73 -6.75 12.92
C LEU A 34 2.46 -6.98 11.59
N TRP A 35 3.79 -6.99 11.62
CA TRP A 35 4.62 -7.22 10.45
C TRP A 35 4.38 -8.61 9.85
N GLU A 36 4.43 -9.68 10.66
CA GLU A 36 4.30 -11.06 10.18
C GLU A 36 2.99 -11.32 9.41
N GLY A 37 1.86 -10.83 9.94
CA GLY A 37 0.53 -11.04 9.34
C GLY A 37 0.08 -9.97 8.34
N ARG A 38 0.93 -9.01 7.96
CA ARG A 38 0.49 -7.82 7.20
C ARG A 38 -0.06 -8.15 5.82
N HIS A 39 0.55 -9.09 5.11
CA HIS A 39 0.15 -9.48 3.75
C HIS A 39 -1.15 -10.27 3.77
N GLU A 40 -1.23 -11.28 4.63
CA GLU A 40 -2.43 -12.10 4.83
C GLU A 40 -3.65 -11.24 5.17
N ARG A 41 -3.53 -10.33 6.15
CA ARG A 41 -4.66 -9.45 6.54
C ARG A 41 -5.14 -8.53 5.42
N VAL A 42 -4.23 -8.03 4.58
CA VAL A 42 -4.60 -7.19 3.43
C VAL A 42 -5.35 -8.02 2.40
N LEU A 43 -4.90 -9.24 2.13
CA LEU A 43 -5.59 -10.16 1.23
C LEU A 43 -6.97 -10.56 1.76
N GLU A 44 -7.08 -10.92 3.04
CA GLU A 44 -8.36 -11.24 3.69
C GLU A 44 -9.36 -10.09 3.57
N ALA A 45 -8.89 -8.85 3.77
CA ALA A 45 -9.73 -7.67 3.60
C ALA A 45 -10.19 -7.52 2.14
N PHE A 46 -9.27 -7.68 1.18
CA PHE A 46 -9.58 -7.61 -0.24
C PHE A 46 -10.59 -8.69 -0.66
N ASP A 47 -10.38 -9.95 -0.25
CA ASP A 47 -11.26 -11.08 -0.54
C ASP A 47 -12.64 -10.93 0.11
N ALA A 48 -12.72 -10.24 1.25
CA ALA A 48 -13.98 -9.86 1.88
C ALA A 48 -14.71 -8.69 1.18
N GLY A 49 -14.17 -8.17 0.07
CA GLY A 49 -14.75 -7.06 -0.69
C GLY A 49 -14.48 -5.68 -0.07
N VAL A 50 -13.53 -5.56 0.85
CA VAL A 50 -13.08 -4.25 1.36
C VAL A 50 -12.31 -3.53 0.25
N ARG A 51 -12.64 -2.26 0.03
CA ARG A 51 -11.89 -1.41 -0.89
C ARG A 51 -10.50 -1.11 -0.30
N VAL A 52 -9.46 -1.48 -1.04
CA VAL A 52 -8.06 -1.26 -0.67
C VAL A 52 -7.46 -0.21 -1.60
N TYR A 53 -6.83 0.82 -1.01
CA TYR A 53 -6.12 1.87 -1.76
C TYR A 53 -4.64 1.91 -1.37
N ALA A 54 -3.78 2.28 -2.31
CA ALA A 54 -2.35 2.40 -2.06
C ALA A 54 -2.01 3.73 -1.37
N GLY A 55 -1.18 3.67 -0.34
CA GLY A 55 -0.64 4.84 0.34
C GLY A 55 0.57 4.45 1.17
N THR A 56 1.56 5.34 1.27
CA THR A 56 2.90 4.97 1.74
C THR A 56 3.22 5.41 3.17
N ASP A 57 2.38 6.26 3.78
CA ASP A 57 2.73 7.02 5.00
C ASP A 57 4.07 7.79 4.87
N ALA A 58 4.31 8.36 3.67
CA ALA A 58 5.54 9.10 3.40
C ALA A 58 5.53 10.48 4.04
N GLY A 59 6.70 10.94 4.49
CA GLY A 59 6.87 12.23 5.20
C GLY A 59 7.58 12.12 6.54
N SER A 60 7.97 10.91 6.94
CA SER A 60 8.80 10.65 8.12
C SER A 60 9.87 9.61 7.78
N VAL A 61 9.78 8.40 8.35
CA VAL A 61 10.71 7.29 8.07
C VAL A 61 10.68 6.89 6.59
N ILE A 62 9.48 6.89 5.98
CA ILE A 62 9.31 6.62 4.56
C ILE A 62 9.55 7.88 3.73
N LYS A 63 10.53 7.79 2.81
CA LYS A 63 10.86 8.86 1.86
C LYS A 63 9.72 9.10 0.88
N HIS A 64 9.58 10.33 0.38
CA HIS A 64 8.65 10.64 -0.71
C HIS A 64 9.02 9.92 -2.02
N GLY A 65 8.02 9.74 -2.90
CA GLY A 65 8.21 9.13 -4.22
C GLY A 65 8.19 7.59 -4.25
N ARG A 66 7.63 6.95 -3.22
CA ARG A 66 7.68 5.49 -3.01
C ARG A 66 6.37 4.76 -3.34
N ILE A 67 5.40 5.43 -3.97
CA ILE A 67 4.06 4.86 -4.21
C ILE A 67 4.09 3.57 -5.04
N GLY A 68 5.02 3.47 -6.00
CA GLY A 68 5.18 2.24 -6.79
C GLY A 68 5.58 1.03 -5.96
N GLU A 69 6.29 1.22 -4.84
CA GLU A 69 6.65 0.11 -3.96
C GLU A 69 5.46 -0.37 -3.12
N GLU A 70 4.57 0.53 -2.72
CA GLU A 70 3.32 0.13 -2.06
C GLU A 70 2.44 -0.69 -3.00
N ILE A 71 2.33 -0.30 -4.28
CA ILE A 71 1.62 -1.08 -5.30
C ILE A 71 2.22 -2.49 -5.42
N LEU A 72 3.55 -2.60 -5.44
CA LEU A 72 4.23 -3.89 -5.48
C LEU A 72 4.02 -4.69 -4.18
N GLU A 73 3.94 -4.05 -3.02
CA GLU A 73 3.61 -4.74 -1.76
C GLU A 73 2.16 -5.24 -1.73
N LEU A 74 1.21 -4.49 -2.30
CA LEU A 74 -0.17 -4.95 -2.46
C LEU A 74 -0.22 -6.20 -3.37
N GLN A 75 0.54 -6.21 -4.47
CA GLN A 75 0.66 -7.39 -5.32
C GLN A 75 1.31 -8.57 -4.57
N ARG A 76 2.38 -8.32 -3.78
CA ARG A 76 3.01 -9.34 -2.93
C ARG A 76 2.06 -9.88 -1.86
N ALA A 77 1.12 -9.07 -1.40
CA ALA A 77 0.07 -9.50 -0.48
C ALA A 77 -0.93 -10.47 -1.14
N GLY A 78 -0.97 -10.55 -2.47
CA GLY A 78 -1.81 -11.48 -3.23
C GLY A 78 -2.88 -10.82 -4.08
N LEU A 79 -2.97 -9.48 -4.08
CA LEU A 79 -3.90 -8.78 -4.96
C LEU A 79 -3.50 -9.01 -6.44
N PRO A 80 -4.47 -9.19 -7.36
CA PRO A 80 -4.19 -9.18 -8.79
C PRO A 80 -3.44 -7.90 -9.20
N ALA A 81 -2.48 -7.99 -10.13
CA ALA A 81 -1.66 -6.85 -10.54
C ALA A 81 -2.51 -5.64 -10.99
N ALA A 82 -3.56 -5.89 -11.78
CA ALA A 82 -4.51 -4.85 -12.19
C ALA A 82 -5.23 -4.18 -11.00
N ALA A 83 -5.60 -4.95 -9.96
CA ALA A 83 -6.25 -4.41 -8.76
C ALA A 83 -5.26 -3.60 -7.91
N ALA A 84 -4.02 -4.06 -7.79
CA ALA A 84 -2.96 -3.33 -7.08
C ALA A 84 -2.62 -2.00 -7.78
N LEU A 85 -2.58 -1.98 -9.11
CA LEU A 85 -2.38 -0.76 -9.89
C LEU A 85 -3.58 0.18 -9.79
N ASP A 86 -4.80 -0.34 -9.92
CA ASP A 86 -6.04 0.43 -9.81
C ASP A 86 -6.17 1.13 -8.44
N ALA A 87 -5.74 0.47 -7.36
CA ALA A 87 -5.69 1.00 -6.00
C ALA A 87 -4.87 2.29 -5.85
N ALA A 88 -4.02 2.64 -6.82
CA ALA A 88 -3.23 3.87 -6.88
C ALA A 88 -3.59 4.79 -8.07
N CYS A 89 -4.53 4.37 -8.93
CA CYS A 89 -4.84 5.02 -10.19
C CYS A 89 -6.33 5.38 -10.28
N TRP A 90 -7.16 4.55 -10.93
CA TRP A 90 -8.52 4.95 -11.31
C TRP A 90 -9.49 4.91 -10.13
N SER A 91 -9.58 3.81 -9.41
CA SER A 91 -10.47 3.74 -8.24
C SER A 91 -10.02 4.64 -7.10
N ALA A 92 -8.71 4.93 -6.99
CA ALA A 92 -8.20 5.93 -6.07
C ALA A 92 -8.69 7.34 -6.41
N ARG A 93 -8.69 7.70 -7.70
CA ARG A 93 -9.26 8.98 -8.17
C ARG A 93 -10.75 9.07 -7.85
N GLU A 94 -11.52 8.04 -8.18
CA GLU A 94 -12.94 7.98 -7.86
C GLU A 94 -13.19 8.18 -6.35
N TRP A 95 -12.41 7.49 -5.51
CA TRP A 95 -12.52 7.60 -4.05
C TRP A 95 -12.21 9.01 -3.53
N LEU A 96 -11.19 9.65 -4.11
CA LEU A 96 -10.78 11.00 -3.75
C LEU A 96 -11.65 12.09 -4.39
N GLY A 97 -12.64 11.73 -5.21
CA GLY A 97 -13.50 12.67 -5.93
C GLY A 97 -12.78 13.42 -7.05
N ALA A 98 -11.69 12.84 -7.58
CA ALA A 98 -10.96 13.35 -8.73
C ALA A 98 -11.49 12.74 -10.03
N ASP A 99 -11.48 13.53 -11.10
CA ASP A 99 -11.90 13.06 -12.42
C ASP A 99 -11.01 11.90 -12.91
N GLY A 100 -11.62 10.93 -13.58
CA GLY A 100 -10.93 9.82 -14.26
C GLY A 100 -10.40 10.23 -15.63
N ILE A 101 -10.38 9.27 -16.56
CA ILE A 101 -10.04 9.53 -17.96
C ILE A 101 -11.31 9.86 -18.72
N SER A 102 -11.53 11.15 -18.98
CA SER A 102 -12.67 11.65 -19.75
C SER A 102 -12.29 12.90 -20.54
N GLU A 103 -13.10 13.24 -21.55
CA GLU A 103 -12.92 14.48 -22.31
C GLU A 103 -13.00 15.70 -21.36
N GLY A 104 -12.03 16.61 -21.48
CA GLY A 104 -11.93 17.81 -20.65
C GLY A 104 -11.26 17.62 -19.28
N ALA A 105 -10.94 16.40 -18.85
CA ALA A 105 -10.22 16.14 -17.60
C ALA A 105 -8.70 16.45 -17.73
N SER A 106 -8.00 16.50 -16.59
CA SER A 106 -6.54 16.71 -16.56
C SER A 106 -5.78 15.58 -17.26
N ALA A 107 -4.77 15.93 -18.05
CA ALA A 107 -3.91 14.98 -18.77
C ALA A 107 -2.76 14.44 -17.90
N ASP A 108 -3.08 13.95 -16.70
CA ASP A 108 -2.09 13.39 -15.77
C ASP A 108 -1.81 11.92 -16.12
N VAL A 109 -0.75 11.68 -16.88
CA VAL A 109 -0.39 10.34 -17.36
C VAL A 109 1.03 9.94 -16.97
N VAL A 110 1.23 8.66 -16.70
CA VAL A 110 2.54 8.05 -16.49
C VAL A 110 2.76 7.02 -17.59
N LEU A 111 3.82 7.21 -18.37
CA LEU A 111 4.14 6.32 -19.49
C LEU A 111 5.19 5.29 -19.07
N TYR A 112 4.91 4.02 -19.40
CA TYR A 112 5.84 2.92 -19.22
C TYR A 112 6.23 2.33 -20.58
N ALA A 113 7.50 1.95 -20.72
CA ALA A 113 8.00 1.29 -21.94
C ALA A 113 7.53 -0.18 -22.07
N LYS A 114 7.03 -0.76 -20.97
CA LYS A 114 6.53 -2.13 -20.87
C LYS A 114 5.19 -2.11 -20.15
N ASP A 115 4.45 -3.19 -20.30
CA ASP A 115 3.20 -3.45 -19.57
C ASP A 115 3.46 -3.37 -18.05
N PRO A 116 2.88 -2.40 -17.32
CA PRO A 116 3.12 -2.21 -15.89
C PRO A 116 2.46 -3.29 -15.02
N GLU A 117 1.57 -4.14 -15.58
CA GLU A 117 0.98 -5.27 -14.86
C GLU A 117 1.86 -6.51 -14.86
N ARG A 118 2.99 -6.47 -15.59
CA ARG A 118 3.96 -7.57 -15.69
C ARG A 118 5.29 -7.21 -15.02
N PRO A 119 5.91 -8.15 -14.29
CA PRO A 119 7.24 -7.96 -13.72
C PRO A 119 8.35 -7.85 -14.78
#